data_AF-A0A928E3A4-F1
#
_entry.id   AF-A0A928E3A4-F1
#
_cell.length_a   1.000
_cell.length_b   1.000
_cell.length_c   1.000
_cell.angle_alpha   90.00
_cell.angle_beta   90.00
_cell.angle_gamma   90.00
#
_symmetry.space_group_name_H-M   'P 1'
#
loop_
_entity.id
_entity.type
_entity.pdbx_description
1 polymer ?
#
loop_
_entity_poly.entity_id
_entity_poly.type
_entity_poly.pdbx_seq_one_letter_code
_entity_poly.pdbx_strand_id
1 'polypeptide(L)'
;MKKLEDYTQEEWENICTNCGKCCLIKLQDEDTQEIYYTNVVCKYFNQETCKCTVYQNRCELVPECLKLTKENVNQIQWMPKTCAYRKLFENTPDIKTKSVKGRCISETLINPENIEDYIVDWEDL
;
A
#
# COMPACT_ATOMS: atom_id res chain seq x y z
N MET A 1 -11.85 5.96 21.32
CA MET A 1 -11.81 5.74 19.86
C MET A 1 -13.21 5.43 19.38
N LYS A 2 -13.55 5.91 18.18
CA LYS A 2 -14.78 5.57 17.46
C LYS A 2 -14.72 4.11 17.01
N LYS A 3 -15.84 3.37 16.95
CA LYS A 3 -15.80 2.01 16.40
C LYS A 3 -15.55 2.08 14.90
N LEU A 4 -14.90 1.05 14.35
CA LEU A 4 -14.59 1.01 12.91
C LEU A 4 -15.83 1.23 12.05
N GLU A 5 -16.93 0.55 12.38
CA GLU A 5 -18.21 0.63 11.68
C GLU A 5 -18.75 2.07 11.55
N ASP A 6 -18.51 2.91 12.57
CA ASP A 6 -19.07 4.25 12.64
C ASP A 6 -18.36 5.25 11.69
N TYR A 7 -17.16 4.94 11.19
CA TYR A 7 -16.42 5.85 10.30
C TYR A 7 -17.20 6.08 9.00
N THR A 8 -17.40 7.35 8.63
CA THR A 8 -17.90 7.71 7.30
C THR A 8 -16.84 7.38 6.24
N GLN A 9 -17.23 7.36 4.96
CA GLN A 9 -16.26 7.16 3.89
C GLN A 9 -15.16 8.24 3.92
N GLU A 10 -15.53 9.49 4.13
CA GLU A 10 -14.57 10.60 4.18
C GLU A 10 -13.59 10.47 5.36
N GLU A 11 -14.10 10.17 6.56
CA GLU A 11 -13.24 9.93 7.72
C GLU A 11 -12.32 8.73 7.50
N TRP A 12 -12.81 7.68 6.83
CA TRP A 12 -12.02 6.50 6.48
C TRP A 12 -10.87 6.85 5.53
N GLU A 13 -11.14 7.60 4.46
CA GLU A 13 -10.09 8.03 3.51
C GLU A 13 -9.04 8.92 4.18
N ASN A 14 -9.45 9.76 5.14
CA ASN A 14 -8.55 10.64 5.88
C ASN A 14 -7.60 9.93 6.85
N ILE A 15 -7.79 8.63 7.13
CA ILE A 15 -6.83 7.83 7.91
C ILE A 15 -5.53 7.62 7.12
N CYS A 16 -5.60 7.60 5.78
CA CYS A 16 -4.43 7.35 4.94
C CYS A 16 -3.34 8.42 5.15
N THR A 17 -2.14 7.98 5.52
CA THR A 17 -0.98 8.88 5.72
C THR A 17 -0.20 9.16 4.43
N ASN A 18 -0.70 8.73 3.27
CA ASN A 18 -0.04 8.89 1.96
C ASN A 18 1.42 8.38 1.95
N CYS A 19 1.68 7.24 2.58
CA CYS A 19 3.03 6.65 2.59
C CYS A 19 3.41 5.96 1.28
N GLY A 20 2.43 5.59 0.45
CA GLY A 20 2.62 4.95 -0.86
C GLY A 20 2.94 3.45 -0.84
N LYS A 21 3.04 2.81 0.33
CA LYS A 21 3.36 1.36 0.44
C LYS A 21 2.29 0.44 -0.16
N CYS A 22 1.03 0.85 -0.11
CA CYS A 22 -0.04 0.14 -0.80
C CYS A 22 0.09 0.19 -2.33
N CYS A 23 0.78 1.22 -2.87
CA CYS A 23 1.03 1.39 -4.31
C CYS A 23 2.27 0.65 -4.81
N LEU A 24 3.06 0.05 -3.92
CA LEU A 24 4.14 -0.85 -4.32
C LEU A 24 3.57 -2.11 -4.96
N ILE A 25 4.14 -2.53 -6.08
CA ILE A 25 3.84 -3.82 -6.68
C ILE A 25 4.39 -4.91 -5.77
N LYS A 26 3.58 -5.95 -5.60
CA LYS A 26 3.87 -7.08 -4.72
C LYS A 26 3.91 -8.32 -5.59
N LEU A 27 4.90 -9.16 -5.33
CA LEU A 27 5.01 -10.48 -5.94
C LEU A 27 4.49 -11.49 -4.94
N GLN A 28 3.75 -12.47 -5.43
CA GLN A 28 3.30 -13.59 -4.63
C GLN A 28 3.99 -14.85 -5.15
N ASP A 29 4.65 -15.57 -4.26
CA ASP A 29 5.22 -16.87 -4.59
C ASP A 29 4.08 -17.89 -4.75
N GLU A 30 4.11 -18.63 -5.86
CA GLU A 30 3.01 -19.53 -6.24
C GLU A 30 2.90 -20.74 -5.30
N ASP A 31 4.03 -21.23 -4.78
CA ASP A 31 4.11 -22.43 -3.95
C ASP A 31 3.79 -22.16 -2.48
N THR A 32 4.35 -21.07 -1.94
CA THR A 32 4.28 -20.71 -0.51
C THR A 32 3.21 -19.69 -0.19
N GLN A 33 2.69 -18.99 -1.21
CA GLN A 33 1.78 -17.85 -1.09
C GLN A 33 2.43 -16.65 -0.36
N GLU A 34 3.74 -16.65 -0.17
CA GLU A 34 4.47 -15.57 0.47
C GLU A 34 4.45 -14.30 -0.40
N ILE A 35 4.29 -13.15 0.25
CA ILE A 35 4.20 -11.85 -0.43
C ILE A 35 5.52 -11.10 -0.27
N TYR A 36 6.15 -10.79 -1.39
CA TYR A 36 7.36 -9.99 -1.48
C TYR A 36 7.03 -8.57 -1.89
N TYR A 37 7.62 -7.62 -1.18
CA TYR A 37 7.57 -6.22 -1.54
C TYR A 37 8.63 -5.88 -2.57
N THR A 38 8.26 -5.07 -3.55
CA THR A 38 9.22 -4.42 -4.44
C THR A 38 9.30 -2.93 -4.14
N ASN A 39 10.34 -2.25 -4.63
CA ASN A 39 10.37 -0.79 -4.67
C ASN A 39 9.69 -0.20 -5.92
N VAL A 40 8.97 -1.01 -6.69
CA VAL A 40 8.27 -0.59 -7.91
C VAL A 40 6.89 -0.08 -7.55
N VAL A 41 6.51 1.08 -8.07
CA VAL A 41 5.17 1.68 -7.89
C VAL A 41 4.36 1.64 -9.19
N CYS A 42 3.04 1.56 -9.05
CA CYS A 42 2.09 1.70 -10.15
C CYS A 42 2.34 2.96 -10.99
N LYS A 43 2.09 2.90 -12.30
CA LYS A 43 2.23 4.00 -13.28
C LYS A 43 1.45 5.27 -12.93
N TYR A 44 0.40 5.17 -12.11
CA TYR A 44 -0.39 6.32 -11.66
C TYR A 44 0.06 6.90 -10.32
N PHE A 45 1.12 6.38 -9.71
CA PHE A 45 1.65 6.90 -8.47
C PHE A 45 2.60 8.07 -8.72
N ASN A 46 2.31 9.22 -8.11
CA ASN A 46 3.21 10.37 -8.13
C ASN A 46 4.23 10.25 -6.99
N GLN A 47 5.47 9.94 -7.35
CA GLN A 47 6.58 9.69 -6.41
C GLN A 47 6.96 10.91 -5.55
N GLU A 48 6.72 12.12 -6.07
CA GLU A 48 7.03 13.36 -5.35
C GLU A 48 6.02 13.69 -4.25
N THR A 49 4.74 13.44 -4.52
CA THR A 49 3.64 13.75 -3.59
C THR A 49 3.18 12.54 -2.78
N CYS A 50 3.63 11.34 -3.16
CA CYS A 50 3.18 10.05 -2.64
C CYS A 50 1.66 9.82 -2.76
N LYS A 51 1.06 10.31 -3.85
CA LYS A 51 -0.37 10.21 -4.11
C LYS A 51 -0.65 9.51 -5.44
N CYS A 52 -1.76 8.76 -5.49
CA CYS A 52 -2.29 8.26 -6.75
C CYS A 52 -2.95 9.41 -7.52
N THR A 53 -2.60 9.57 -8.79
CA THR A 53 -3.15 10.62 -9.66
C THR A 53 -4.57 10.32 -10.14
N VAL A 54 -5.02 9.06 -10.00
CA VAL A 54 -6.34 8.58 -10.44
C VAL A 54 -7.09 7.86 -9.31
N TYR A 55 -6.90 8.27 -8.05
CA TYR A 55 -7.36 7.52 -6.87
C TYR A 55 -8.84 7.09 -6.92
N GLN A 56 -9.72 7.93 -7.45
CA GLN A 56 -11.16 7.65 -7.57
C GLN A 56 -11.47 6.50 -8.54
N ASN A 57 -10.71 6.39 -9.63
CA ASN A 57 -10.89 5.39 -10.69
C ASN A 57 -9.84 4.27 -10.65
N ARG A 58 -9.03 4.21 -9.58
CA ARG A 58 -7.85 3.33 -9.52
C ARG A 58 -8.17 1.86 -9.74
N CYS A 59 -9.28 1.36 -9.19
CA CYS A 59 -9.69 -0.04 -9.33
C CYS A 59 -10.35 -0.32 -10.69
N GLU A 60 -10.76 0.71 -11.44
CA GLU A 60 -11.21 0.56 -12.83
C GLU A 60 -10.02 0.46 -13.78
N LEU A 61 -8.98 1.27 -13.52
CA LEU A 61 -7.78 1.36 -14.34
C LEU A 61 -6.73 0.28 -14.00
N VAL A 62 -6.74 -0.19 -12.75
CA VAL A 62 -5.84 -1.22 -12.20
C VAL A 62 -6.69 -2.12 -11.29
N PRO A 63 -7.32 -3.18 -11.82
CA PRO A 63 -8.20 -4.08 -11.07
C PRO A 63 -7.57 -4.68 -9.80
N GLU A 64 -6.25 -4.85 -9.80
CA GLU A 64 -5.43 -5.39 -8.72
C GLU A 64 -5.12 -4.34 -7.64
N CYS A 65 -5.50 -3.07 -7.84
CA CYS A 65 -5.26 -2.01 -6.88
C CYS A 65 -6.04 -2.27 -5.58
N LEU A 66 -5.35 -2.15 -4.44
CA LEU A 66 -5.93 -2.38 -3.14
C LEU A 66 -7.15 -1.48 -2.89
N LYS A 67 -8.31 -2.12 -2.72
CA LYS A 67 -9.52 -1.50 -2.18
C LYS A 67 -9.63 -1.83 -0.69
N LEU A 68 -9.06 -0.96 0.13
CA LEU A 68 -9.08 -1.12 1.59
C LEU A 68 -10.38 -0.58 2.17
N THR A 69 -11.12 -1.43 2.89
CA THR A 69 -12.40 -1.10 3.52
C THR A 69 -12.37 -1.49 4.99
N LYS A 70 -13.38 -1.03 5.74
CA LYS A 70 -13.53 -1.35 7.16
C LYS A 70 -13.68 -2.86 7.39
N GLU A 71 -14.26 -3.56 6.41
CA GLU A 71 -14.62 -4.97 6.48
C GLU A 71 -13.44 -5.89 6.15
N ASN A 72 -12.45 -5.42 5.38
CA ASN A 72 -11.33 -6.24 4.91
C ASN A 72 -9.96 -5.87 5.50
N VAL A 73 -9.86 -4.78 6.28
CA VAL A 73 -8.57 -4.30 6.84
C VAL A 73 -7.84 -5.38 7.65
N ASN A 74 -8.57 -6.29 8.30
CA ASN A 74 -8.02 -7.40 9.08
C ASN A 74 -7.69 -8.66 8.26
N GLN A 75 -8.10 -8.71 7.00
CA GLN A 75 -7.87 -9.84 6.09
C GLN A 75 -6.59 -9.66 5.27
N ILE A 76 -6.09 -8.42 5.15
CA ILE A 76 -4.92 -8.09 4.32
C ILE A 76 -3.64 -8.22 5.15
N GLN A 77 -3.19 -9.48 5.31
CA GLN A 77 -2.06 -9.83 6.19
C GLN A 77 -0.74 -9.19 5.77
N TRP A 78 -0.56 -8.96 4.46
CA TRP A 78 0.66 -8.36 3.94
C TRP A 78 0.80 -6.88 4.27
N MET A 79 -0.27 -6.15 4.67
CA MET A 79 -0.17 -4.71 4.94
C MET A 79 0.94 -4.38 5.94
N PRO A 80 1.77 -3.34 5.73
CA PRO A 80 2.84 -3.01 6.65
C PRO A 80 2.32 -2.71 8.05
N LYS A 81 3.08 -3.11 9.07
CA LYS A 81 2.78 -2.78 10.48
C LYS A 81 2.68 -1.27 10.71
N THR A 82 3.34 -0.48 9.86
CA THR A 82 3.30 0.98 9.88
C THR A 82 2.09 1.60 9.17
N CYS A 83 1.22 0.80 8.54
CA CYS A 83 0.02 1.30 7.87
C CYS A 83 -0.97 1.89 8.88
N ALA A 84 -1.46 3.11 8.63
CA ALA A 84 -2.37 3.80 9.54
C ALA A 84 -3.68 3.04 9.80
N TYR A 85 -4.24 2.40 8.77
CA TYR A 85 -5.44 1.56 8.91
C TYR A 85 -5.20 0.32 9.77
N ARG A 86 -4.06 -0.35 9.58
CA ARG A 86 -3.67 -1.50 10.38
C ARG A 86 -3.45 -1.10 11.84
N LYS A 87 -2.78 0.03 12.07
CA LYS A 87 -2.58 0.61 13.42
C LYS A 87 -3.92 0.93 14.10
N LEU A 88 -4.86 1.53 13.36
CA LEU A 88 -6.19 1.83 13.88
C LEU A 88 -6.94 0.55 14.28
N PHE A 89 -6.82 -0.51 13.49
CA PHE A 89 -7.46 -1.80 13.74
C PHE A 89 -6.82 -2.55 14.92
N GLU A 90 -5.49 -2.68 14.94
CA GLU A 90 -4.74 -3.45 15.94
C GLU A 90 -4.51 -2.67 17.25
N ASN A 91 -4.85 -1.38 17.28
CA ASN A 91 -4.58 -0.47 18.39
C ASN A 91 -3.10 -0.45 18.80
N THR A 92 -2.21 -0.45 17.81
CA THR A 92 -0.75 -0.43 18.01
C THR A 92 -0.22 0.99 18.13
N PRO A 93 0.90 1.20 18.85
CA PRO A 93 1.49 2.52 19.04
C PRO A 93 1.88 3.15 17.70
N ASP A 94 1.95 4.48 17.68
CA ASP A 94 2.29 5.21 16.46
C ASP A 94 3.76 5.02 16.08
N ILE A 95 4.03 4.03 15.25
CA ILE A 95 5.32 3.81 14.61
C ILE A 95 5.42 4.77 13.44
N LYS A 96 6.49 5.58 13.41
CA LYS A 96 6.77 6.52 12.31
C LYS A 96 6.86 5.79 10.98
N THR A 97 5.87 6.00 10.13
CA THR A 97 5.84 5.48 8.76
C THR A 97 6.80 6.30 7.89
N LYS A 98 7.79 5.67 7.23
CA LYS A 98 8.52 6.33 6.15
C LYS A 98 7.74 6.13 4.86
N SER A 99 7.63 7.19 4.06
CA SER A 99 7.02 7.06 2.74
C SER A 99 7.98 6.41 1.76
N VAL A 100 7.44 6.00 0.61
CA VAL A 100 8.23 5.47 -0.51
C VAL A 100 8.95 6.57 -1.30
N LYS A 101 8.82 7.84 -0.91
CA LYS A 101 9.46 8.98 -1.61
C LYS A 101 10.98 8.81 -1.66
N GLY A 102 11.55 8.98 -2.86
CA GLY A 102 13.00 8.88 -3.09
C GLY A 102 13.58 7.47 -2.94
N ARG A 103 12.72 6.44 -2.81
CA ARG A 103 13.12 5.03 -2.67
C ARG A 103 12.30 4.09 -3.55
N CYS A 104 11.57 4.62 -4.53
CA CYS A 104 10.78 3.82 -5.46
C CYS A 104 11.07 4.20 -6.93
N ILE A 105 10.60 3.35 -7.84
CA ILE A 105 10.67 3.54 -9.29
C ILE A 105 9.32 3.20 -9.93
N SER A 106 8.90 3.94 -10.95
CA SER A 106 7.66 3.64 -11.70
C SER A 106 7.80 2.34 -12.49
N GLU A 107 6.74 1.52 -12.51
CA GLU A 107 6.65 0.30 -13.32
C GLU A 107 6.90 0.55 -14.81
N THR A 108 6.60 1.76 -15.29
CA THR A 108 6.80 2.16 -16.69
C THR A 108 8.28 2.32 -17.08
N LEU A 109 9.20 2.29 -16.11
CA LEU A 109 10.62 2.50 -16.30
C LEU A 109 11.45 1.21 -16.17
N ILE A 110 10.79 0.08 -15.94
CA ILE A 110 11.45 -1.22 -15.75
C ILE A 110 10.95 -2.23 -16.77
N ASN A 111 11.71 -3.30 -16.97
CA ASN A 111 11.21 -4.49 -17.66
C ASN A 111 10.36 -5.31 -16.66
N PRO A 112 9.07 -5.59 -16.94
CA PRO A 112 8.24 -6.42 -16.07
C PRO A 112 8.83 -7.81 -15.77
N GLU A 113 9.61 -8.38 -16.69
CA GLU A 113 10.29 -9.67 -16.51
C GLU A 113 11.37 -9.63 -15.43
N ASN A 114 11.87 -8.43 -15.09
CA ASN A 114 12.94 -8.23 -14.12
C ASN A 114 12.40 -7.69 -12.79
N ILE A 115 11.09 -7.75 -12.54
CA ILE A 115 10.49 -7.14 -11.33
C ILE A 115 11.03 -7.73 -10.02
N GLU A 116 11.49 -8.97 -10.05
CA GLU A 116 12.14 -9.65 -8.92
C GLU A 116 13.46 -8.98 -8.48
N ASP A 117 14.19 -8.34 -9.40
CA ASP A 117 15.42 -7.59 -9.09
C ASP A 117 15.15 -6.37 -8.20
N TYR A 118 13.89 -5.97 -8.09
CA TYR A 118 13.43 -4.81 -7.33
C TYR A 118 12.81 -5.20 -5.98
N ILE A 119 12.88 -6.48 -5.58
CA ILE A 119 12.45 -6.92 -4.24
C ILE A 119 13.26 -6.18 -3.16
N VAL A 120 12.55 -5.74 -2.12
CA VAL A 120 13.14 -5.02 -0.99
C VAL A 120 12.69 -5.58 0.35
N ASP A 121 13.60 -5.56 1.31
CA ASP A 121 13.34 -5.88 2.71
C ASP A 121 13.62 -4.63 3.56
N TRP A 122 12.62 -3.74 3.65
CA TRP A 122 12.71 -2.56 4.50
C TRP A 122 12.09 -2.86 5.87
N GLU A 123 12.77 -2.48 6.94
CA GLU A 123 12.31 -2.68 8.33
C GLU A 123 10.90 -2.13 8.63
N ASP A 124 10.42 -1.18 7.82
CA ASP A 124 9.14 -0.53 8.02
C ASP A 124 8.00 -1.08 7.14
N LEU A 125 8.26 -2.14 6.36
CA LEU A 125 7.26 -2.90 5.59
C LEU A 125 6.51 -3.95 6.42
#